data_AF-A0A552Q812-F1
#
_entry.id   AF-A0A552Q812-F1
#
_cell.length_a   1.000
_cell.length_b   1.000
_cell.length_c   1.000
_cell.angle_alpha   90.00
_cell.angle_beta   90.00
_cell.angle_gamma   90.00
#
_symmetry.space_group_name_H-M   'P 1'
#
loop_
_entity.id
_entity.type
_entity.pdbx_description
1 polymer ?
#
loop_
_entity_poly.entity_id
_entity_poly.type
_entity_poly.pdbx_seq_one_letter_code
_entity_poly.pdbx_strand_id
1 'polypeptide(L)'
;MNVSDFKKTALIYWPVELAEKEKLSSIIPLLIGTQESFISILRIASKDPFSWITALELCDELYPNLFLKHLCVLSDIGGENLKRFSSELSSDFYSKDFEFIFRDKIYQYQFVSLKNRATWNNRSLGLDGEGILKPCSLSQEIRDVIMLIMFGGLATSINVPDEIEEKCIIGAMIGNIRLLEEYIKHRYIWVSKITGGAKSNKMGQLAQEYIREKLKVYLPEWDFSRKSIPGISQNEGRTLTKFDIVGIPPHDQPPYWGIEVSFQFTTNSVVERKGKLARDRREILNRQHIRLLM
;
A
#
# COMPACT_ATOMS: atom_id res chain seq x y z
N MET A 1 28.27 -10.56 -17.14
CA MET A 1 28.23 -9.36 -16.29
C MET A 1 27.86 -9.76 -14.89
N ASN A 2 28.80 -9.53 -13.98
CA ASN A 2 28.69 -9.66 -12.53
C ASN A 2 28.28 -8.28 -11.97
N VAL A 3 27.70 -8.21 -10.77
CA VAL A 3 27.48 -6.98 -9.98
C VAL A 3 28.70 -6.06 -9.94
N SER A 4 29.92 -6.62 -9.93
CA SER A 4 31.19 -5.87 -9.99
C SER A 4 31.33 -5.01 -11.25
N ASP A 5 30.73 -5.41 -12.37
CA ASP A 5 30.81 -4.69 -13.65
C ASP A 5 29.87 -3.48 -13.65
N PHE A 6 28.68 -3.60 -13.03
CA PHE A 6 27.70 -2.51 -12.92
C PHE A 6 28.15 -1.40 -11.97
N LYS A 7 28.85 -1.74 -10.89
CA LYS A 7 29.32 -0.75 -9.90
C LYS A 7 30.25 0.33 -10.48
N LYS A 8 30.90 0.08 -11.62
CA LYS A 8 31.83 1.03 -12.25
C LYS A 8 31.12 2.20 -12.94
N THR A 9 29.85 2.05 -13.30
CA THR A 9 29.07 3.07 -14.02
C THR A 9 27.72 3.37 -13.36
N ALA A 10 27.36 2.67 -12.29
CA ALA A 10 26.10 2.84 -11.59
C ALA A 10 26.11 4.07 -10.66
N LEU A 11 24.96 4.72 -10.56
CA LEU A 11 24.67 5.67 -9.49
C LEU A 11 24.50 4.89 -8.18
N ILE A 12 25.47 5.03 -7.26
CA ILE A 12 25.55 4.23 -6.02
C ILE A 12 24.57 4.73 -4.96
N TYR A 13 24.21 6.02 -5.00
CA TYR A 13 23.31 6.66 -4.04
C TYR A 13 22.08 7.21 -4.73
N TRP A 14 20.94 7.15 -4.05
CA TRP A 14 19.73 7.76 -4.57
C TRP A 14 19.83 9.28 -4.57
N PRO A 15 19.37 9.95 -5.65
CA PRO A 15 19.08 11.37 -5.61
C PRO A 15 18.14 11.69 -4.44
N VAL A 16 18.38 12.82 -3.76
CA VAL A 16 17.61 13.23 -2.58
C VAL A 16 16.11 13.27 -2.88
N GLU A 17 15.72 13.72 -4.07
CA GLU A 17 14.32 13.84 -4.50
C GLU A 17 13.60 12.48 -4.57
N LEU A 18 14.33 11.42 -4.89
CA LEU A 18 13.83 10.06 -4.90
C LEU A 18 13.68 9.55 -3.45
N ALA A 19 14.69 9.76 -2.61
CA ALA A 19 14.68 9.31 -1.21
C ALA A 19 13.53 9.92 -0.38
N GLU A 20 13.20 11.19 -0.62
CA GLU A 20 12.05 11.85 0.02
C GLU A 20 10.70 11.26 -0.44
N LYS A 21 10.56 10.97 -1.74
CA LYS A 21 9.37 10.29 -2.28
C LYS A 21 9.21 8.87 -1.73
N GLU A 22 10.29 8.19 -1.38
CA GLU A 22 10.25 6.87 -0.74
C GLU A 22 9.81 6.93 0.71
N LYS A 23 10.35 7.87 1.52
CA LYS A 23 9.93 8.07 2.91
C LYS A 23 8.42 8.28 3.03
N LEU A 24 7.84 9.05 2.10
CA LEU A 24 6.39 9.27 2.01
C LEU A 24 5.60 8.04 1.54
N SER A 25 6.28 7.03 0.98
CA SER A 25 5.62 5.86 0.37
C SER A 25 5.38 4.70 1.35
N SER A 26 6.09 4.67 2.48
CA SER A 26 6.10 3.54 3.41
C SER A 26 5.34 3.86 4.69
N ILE A 27 4.19 3.22 4.88
CA ILE A 27 3.31 3.43 6.05
C ILE A 27 3.86 2.81 7.35
N ILE A 28 4.73 1.79 7.26
CA ILE A 28 5.15 1.00 8.43
C ILE A 28 5.96 1.80 9.47
N PRO A 29 6.94 2.63 9.10
CA PRO A 29 7.63 3.50 10.06
C PRO A 29 6.68 4.40 10.85
N LEU A 30 5.64 4.94 10.19
CA LEU A 30 4.62 5.76 10.84
C LEU A 30 3.85 4.94 11.87
N LEU A 31 3.37 3.75 11.49
CA LEU A 31 2.64 2.86 12.40
C LEU A 31 3.48 2.35 13.56
N ILE A 32 4.78 2.13 13.37
CA ILE A 32 5.69 1.77 14.48
C ILE A 32 5.85 2.96 15.42
N GLY A 33 6.02 4.17 14.87
CA GLY A 33 6.17 5.40 15.64
C GLY A 33 4.96 5.72 16.54
N THR A 34 3.75 5.35 16.11
CA THR A 34 2.50 5.59 16.86
C THR A 34 1.91 4.35 17.52
N GLN A 35 2.67 3.25 17.58
CA GLN A 35 2.19 1.95 18.09
C GLN A 35 1.81 2.01 19.57
N GLU A 36 2.62 2.67 20.41
CA GLU A 36 2.36 2.75 21.86
C GLU A 36 1.10 3.55 22.17
N SER A 37 0.88 4.66 21.46
CA SER A 37 -0.32 5.49 21.59
C SER A 37 -1.57 4.71 21.15
N PHE A 38 -1.46 3.93 20.06
CA PHE A 38 -2.52 3.01 19.60
C PHE A 38 -2.87 1.96 20.67
N ILE A 39 -1.87 1.29 21.24
CA ILE A 39 -2.07 0.29 22.31
C ILE A 39 -2.68 0.93 23.56
N SER A 40 -2.24 2.14 23.92
CA SER A 40 -2.73 2.86 25.08
C SER A 40 -4.22 3.21 24.97
N ILE A 41 -4.69 3.62 23.78
CA ILE A 41 -6.11 3.84 23.52
C ILE A 41 -6.91 2.53 23.67
N LEU A 42 -6.41 1.41 23.15
CA LEU A 42 -7.06 0.10 23.32
C LEU A 42 -7.07 -0.36 24.78
N ARG A 43 -6.04 -0.04 25.57
CA ARG A 43 -6.04 -0.29 27.03
C ARG A 43 -7.15 0.49 27.73
N ILE A 44 -7.43 1.72 27.32
CA ILE A 44 -8.53 2.52 27.89
C ILE A 44 -9.90 1.93 27.51
N ALA A 45 -10.05 1.45 26.27
CA ALA A 45 -11.24 0.74 25.78
C ALA A 45 -11.58 -0.53 26.59
N SER A 46 -10.63 -1.02 27.38
CA SER A 46 -10.85 -2.14 28.29
C SER A 46 -11.87 -1.83 29.39
N LYS A 47 -12.07 -0.56 29.77
CA LYS A 47 -13.09 -0.19 30.77
C LYS A 47 -14.50 -0.27 30.20
N ASP A 48 -14.68 0.22 28.98
CA ASP A 48 -15.94 0.27 28.25
C ASP A 48 -15.64 0.37 26.73
N PRO A 49 -16.37 -0.35 25.86
CA PRO A 49 -16.03 -0.48 24.45
C PRO A 49 -16.15 0.83 23.65
N PHE A 50 -16.69 1.91 24.21
CA PHE A 50 -16.74 3.23 23.59
C PHE A 50 -15.70 4.20 24.15
N SER A 51 -14.98 3.84 25.23
CA SER A 51 -13.99 4.72 25.88
C SER A 51 -12.81 5.07 24.98
N TRP A 52 -12.56 4.30 23.92
CA TRP A 52 -11.54 4.64 22.92
C TRP A 52 -11.85 5.95 22.20
N ILE A 53 -13.12 6.35 22.07
CA ILE A 53 -13.54 7.57 21.36
C ILE A 53 -12.92 8.79 22.03
N THR A 54 -13.20 8.97 23.31
CA THR A 54 -12.65 10.08 24.10
C THR A 54 -11.13 9.97 24.23
N ALA A 55 -10.59 8.76 24.39
CA ALA A 55 -9.14 8.57 24.46
C ALA A 55 -8.42 8.99 23.17
N LEU A 56 -9.02 8.71 22.02
CA LEU A 56 -8.50 9.08 20.71
C LEU A 56 -8.62 10.58 20.44
N GLU A 57 -9.77 11.18 20.80
CA GLU A 57 -9.98 12.63 20.65
C GLU A 57 -9.03 13.48 21.53
N LEU A 58 -8.57 12.93 22.66
CA LEU A 58 -7.62 13.58 23.55
C LEU A 58 -6.15 13.25 23.24
N CYS A 59 -5.87 12.44 22.21
CA CYS A 59 -4.52 12.03 21.86
C CYS A 59 -3.92 12.95 20.79
N ASP A 60 -2.86 13.68 21.13
CA ASP A 60 -2.18 14.58 20.20
C ASP A 60 -1.30 13.85 19.17
N GLU A 61 -0.81 12.65 19.53
CA GLU A 61 0.15 11.88 18.73
C GLU A 61 -0.51 10.97 17.69
N LEU A 62 -1.79 10.65 17.88
CA LEU A 62 -2.50 9.67 17.05
C LEU A 62 -3.86 10.18 16.61
N TYR A 63 -3.97 10.55 15.34
CA TYR A 63 -5.20 11.02 14.74
C TYR A 63 -6.12 9.87 14.28
N PRO A 64 -7.44 10.11 14.10
CA PRO A 64 -8.40 9.06 13.80
C PRO A 64 -8.17 8.25 12.54
N ASN A 65 -7.76 8.88 11.43
CA ASN A 65 -7.38 8.18 10.20
C ASN A 65 -6.15 7.29 10.40
N LEU A 66 -5.18 7.73 11.19
CA LEU A 66 -4.00 6.95 11.53
C LEU A 66 -4.34 5.77 12.46
N PHE A 67 -5.16 6.00 13.48
CA PHE A 67 -5.71 4.95 14.33
C PHE A 67 -6.47 3.88 13.51
N LEU A 68 -7.33 4.32 12.60
CA LEU A 68 -8.03 3.43 11.68
C LEU A 68 -7.05 2.66 10.78
N LYS A 69 -5.95 3.29 10.35
CA LYS A 69 -4.93 2.61 9.54
C LYS A 69 -4.24 1.49 10.31
N HIS A 70 -3.95 1.66 11.60
CA HIS A 70 -3.47 0.57 12.45
C HIS A 70 -4.46 -0.60 12.40
N LEU A 71 -5.75 -0.34 12.62
CA LEU A 71 -6.79 -1.36 12.57
C LEU A 71 -6.86 -2.08 11.22
N CYS A 72 -6.89 -1.35 10.10
CA CYS A 72 -6.89 -1.92 8.75
C CYS A 72 -5.70 -2.87 8.50
N VAL A 73 -4.51 -2.49 8.97
CA VAL A 73 -3.30 -3.31 8.83
C VAL A 73 -3.39 -4.57 9.70
N LEU A 74 -3.92 -4.45 10.91
CA LEU A 74 -4.09 -5.55 11.83
C LEU A 74 -5.16 -6.55 11.38
N SER A 75 -6.24 -6.09 10.75
CA SER A 75 -7.31 -6.95 10.26
C SER A 75 -7.12 -7.43 8.82
N ASP A 76 -6.19 -6.85 8.04
CA ASP A 76 -6.12 -7.06 6.59
C ASP A 76 -7.43 -6.67 5.87
N ILE A 77 -7.96 -5.51 6.25
CA ILE A 77 -9.16 -4.89 5.66
C ILE A 77 -8.75 -3.54 5.06
N GLY A 78 -8.76 -3.46 3.73
CA GLY A 78 -8.43 -2.26 2.97
C GLY A 78 -9.66 -1.52 2.43
N GLY A 79 -9.42 -0.42 1.71
CA GLY A 79 -10.50 0.38 1.12
C GLY A 79 -11.42 -0.37 0.16
N GLU A 80 -10.96 -1.44 -0.49
CA GLU A 80 -11.80 -2.31 -1.33
C GLU A 80 -12.79 -3.12 -0.49
N ASN A 81 -12.31 -3.78 0.58
CA ASN A 81 -13.16 -4.51 1.53
C ASN A 81 -14.18 -3.55 2.16
N LEU A 82 -13.72 -2.38 2.62
CA LEU A 82 -14.58 -1.37 3.26
C LEU A 82 -15.68 -0.87 2.32
N LYS A 83 -15.35 -0.63 1.05
CA LYS A 83 -16.33 -0.19 0.05
C LYS A 83 -17.42 -1.24 -0.13
N ARG A 84 -17.04 -2.51 -0.21
CA ARG A 84 -17.98 -3.62 -0.31
C ARG A 84 -18.83 -3.75 0.96
N PHE A 85 -18.22 -3.75 2.15
CA PHE A 85 -18.93 -3.82 3.42
C PHE A 85 -19.94 -2.70 3.57
N SER A 86 -19.59 -1.46 3.19
CA SER A 86 -20.54 -0.34 3.25
C SER A 86 -21.79 -0.58 2.39
N SER A 87 -21.66 -1.29 1.25
CA SER A 87 -22.79 -1.64 0.40
C SER A 87 -23.61 -2.82 0.94
N GLU A 88 -22.95 -3.87 1.42
CA GLU A 88 -23.60 -5.09 1.92
C GLU A 88 -24.34 -4.81 3.23
N LEU A 89 -23.72 -4.04 4.12
CA LEU A 89 -24.26 -3.74 5.45
C LEU A 89 -25.32 -2.64 5.45
N SER A 90 -25.36 -1.78 4.42
CA SER A 90 -26.30 -0.65 4.35
C SER A 90 -27.77 -1.08 4.36
N SER A 91 -28.12 -2.26 3.82
CA SER A 91 -29.49 -2.77 3.85
C SER A 91 -29.87 -3.30 5.23
N ASP A 92 -28.95 -3.96 5.92
CA ASP A 92 -29.22 -4.64 7.19
C ASP A 92 -29.26 -3.68 8.39
N PHE A 93 -28.36 -2.68 8.42
CA PHE A 93 -28.28 -1.70 9.52
C PHE A 93 -29.13 -0.44 9.29
N TYR A 94 -29.96 -0.42 8.25
CA TYR A 94 -30.89 0.69 8.04
C TYR A 94 -31.88 0.83 9.21
N SER A 95 -32.30 -0.28 9.81
CA SER A 95 -33.30 -0.34 10.89
C SER A 95 -32.89 -1.12 12.14
N LYS A 96 -31.68 -1.70 12.16
CA LYS A 96 -31.17 -2.51 13.27
C LYS A 96 -29.91 -1.90 13.87
N ASP A 97 -29.75 -2.09 15.16
CA ASP A 97 -28.54 -1.73 15.88
C ASP A 97 -27.53 -2.88 15.76
N PHE A 98 -26.26 -2.52 15.70
CA PHE A 98 -25.14 -3.47 15.75
C PHE A 98 -24.97 -3.94 17.19
N GLU A 99 -25.39 -5.18 17.43
CA GLU A 99 -25.23 -5.85 18.71
C GLU A 99 -23.95 -6.68 18.73
N PHE A 100 -23.19 -6.58 19.82
CA PHE A 100 -21.99 -7.36 20.06
C PHE A 100 -21.81 -7.68 21.54
N ILE A 101 -21.14 -8.81 21.83
CA ILE A 101 -20.81 -9.22 23.19
C ILE A 101 -19.40 -8.76 23.53
N PHE A 102 -19.27 -7.91 24.54
CA PHE A 102 -17.98 -7.49 25.08
C PHE A 102 -17.95 -7.75 26.58
N ARG A 103 -17.05 -8.64 27.02
CA ARG A 103 -16.88 -9.05 28.42
C ARG A 103 -18.20 -9.46 29.08
N ASP A 104 -18.87 -10.41 28.43
CA ASP A 104 -20.13 -11.02 28.88
C ASP A 104 -21.29 -10.03 29.01
N LYS A 105 -21.18 -8.85 28.39
CA LYS A 105 -22.23 -7.85 28.30
C LYS A 105 -22.56 -7.56 26.85
N ILE A 106 -23.86 -7.40 26.58
CA ILE A 106 -24.35 -7.01 25.26
C ILE A 106 -24.26 -5.49 25.16
N TYR A 107 -23.68 -5.01 24.07
CA TYR A 107 -23.61 -3.61 23.70
C TYR A 107 -24.27 -3.40 22.35
N GLN A 108 -24.82 -2.21 22.15
CA GLN A 108 -25.48 -1.80 20.91
C GLN A 108 -24.81 -0.55 20.35
N TYR A 109 -24.61 -0.53 19.04
CA TYR A 109 -24.05 0.61 18.30
C TYR A 109 -24.88 0.93 17.06
N GLN A 110 -25.02 2.20 16.73
CA GLN A 110 -25.74 2.64 15.53
C GLN A 110 -24.78 3.17 14.48
N PHE A 111 -24.73 2.51 13.32
CA PHE A 111 -23.96 2.96 12.17
C PHE A 111 -24.65 4.12 11.45
N VAL A 112 -24.25 5.35 11.75
CA VAL A 112 -24.88 6.57 11.20
C VAL A 112 -24.53 6.75 9.72
N SER A 113 -23.27 6.51 9.34
CA SER A 113 -22.81 6.69 7.96
C SER A 113 -23.44 5.67 6.99
N LEU A 114 -23.72 4.44 7.45
CA LEU A 114 -24.41 3.43 6.64
C LEU A 114 -25.88 3.78 6.38
N LYS A 115 -26.58 4.36 7.37
CA LYS A 115 -27.95 4.88 7.20
C LYS A 115 -28.02 5.97 6.12
N ASN A 116 -26.97 6.78 6.04
CA ASN A 116 -26.80 7.81 5.01
C ASN A 116 -26.24 7.28 3.68
N ARG A 117 -26.05 5.96 3.55
CA ARG A 117 -25.48 5.29 2.36
C ARG A 117 -24.09 5.83 1.98
N ALA A 118 -23.31 6.22 2.99
CA ALA A 118 -21.94 6.66 2.78
C ALA A 118 -21.10 5.52 2.21
N THR A 119 -20.20 5.85 1.28
CA THR A 119 -19.26 4.87 0.73
C THR A 119 -17.95 4.95 1.49
N TRP A 120 -17.58 3.86 2.16
CA TRP A 120 -16.30 3.76 2.86
C TRP A 120 -15.17 3.44 1.88
N ASN A 121 -14.25 4.37 1.66
CA ASN A 121 -13.12 4.17 0.75
C ASN A 121 -11.88 4.93 1.26
N ASN A 122 -10.70 4.62 0.70
CA ASN A 122 -9.44 5.20 1.17
C ASN A 122 -9.44 6.74 1.17
N ARG A 123 -10.09 7.38 0.19
CA ARG A 123 -10.12 8.84 0.09
C ARG A 123 -11.05 9.44 1.14
N SER A 124 -12.26 8.90 1.30
CA SER A 124 -13.21 9.41 2.31
C SER A 124 -12.74 9.20 3.75
N LEU A 125 -11.94 8.15 3.98
CA LEU A 125 -11.41 7.81 5.30
C LEU A 125 -9.99 8.35 5.56
N GLY A 126 -9.37 9.04 4.60
CA GLY A 126 -8.01 9.56 4.74
C GLY A 126 -6.92 8.48 4.89
N LEU A 127 -7.11 7.30 4.29
CA LEU A 127 -6.21 6.14 4.38
C LEU A 127 -5.23 6.01 3.20
N ASP A 128 -5.29 6.93 2.24
CA ASP A 128 -4.32 7.05 1.16
C ASP A 128 -3.01 7.71 1.64
N GLY A 129 -1.97 7.66 0.80
CA GLY A 129 -0.61 8.06 1.21
C GLY A 129 -0.47 9.52 1.62
N GLU A 130 -1.31 10.41 1.09
CA GLU A 130 -1.31 11.83 1.47
C GLU A 130 -2.24 12.10 2.65
N GLY A 131 -3.44 11.51 2.66
CA GLY A 131 -4.43 11.68 3.71
C GLY A 131 -3.91 11.17 5.06
N ILE A 132 -3.17 10.06 5.08
CA ILE A 132 -2.67 9.47 6.32
C ILE A 132 -1.64 10.32 7.05
N LEU A 133 -1.01 11.26 6.34
CA LEU A 133 -0.02 12.19 6.90
C LEU A 133 -0.66 13.47 7.44
N LYS A 134 -1.97 13.66 7.19
CA LYS A 134 -2.70 14.85 7.60
C LYS A 134 -3.57 14.53 8.83
N PRO A 135 -3.41 15.28 9.93
CA PRO A 135 -4.33 15.20 11.06
C PRO A 135 -5.78 15.41 10.63
N CYS A 136 -6.70 14.65 11.21
CA CYS A 136 -8.14 14.81 10.97
C CYS A 136 -8.92 14.74 12.29
N SER A 137 -10.17 15.20 12.27
CA SER A 137 -11.12 14.93 13.35
C SER A 137 -11.81 13.57 13.17
N LEU A 138 -12.46 13.08 14.22
CA LEU A 138 -13.20 11.82 14.17
C LEU A 138 -14.53 12.03 13.44
N SER A 139 -14.54 11.79 12.13
CA SER A 139 -15.79 11.80 11.36
C SER A 139 -16.68 10.61 11.71
N GLN A 140 -17.96 10.68 11.34
CA GLN A 140 -18.90 9.58 11.57
C GLN A 140 -18.52 8.33 10.77
N GLU A 141 -18.01 8.50 9.54
CA GLU A 141 -17.52 7.39 8.72
C GLU A 141 -16.32 6.70 9.36
N ILE A 142 -15.34 7.48 9.86
CA ILE A 142 -14.16 6.92 10.53
C ILE A 142 -14.59 6.19 11.80
N ARG A 143 -15.47 6.81 12.60
CA ARG A 143 -15.99 6.20 13.83
C ARG A 143 -16.70 4.88 13.56
N ASP A 144 -17.58 4.85 12.57
CA ASP A 144 -18.31 3.65 12.16
C ASP A 144 -17.35 2.55 11.71
N VAL A 145 -16.39 2.86 10.85
CA VAL A 145 -15.41 1.86 10.39
C VAL A 145 -14.55 1.34 11.54
N ILE A 146 -14.13 2.21 12.47
CA ILE A 146 -13.40 1.78 13.68
C ILE A 146 -14.26 0.82 14.49
N MET A 147 -15.54 1.15 14.75
CA MET A 147 -16.46 0.26 15.48
C MET A 147 -16.60 -1.10 14.81
N LEU A 148 -16.75 -1.13 13.48
CA LEU A 148 -16.84 -2.37 12.72
C LEU A 148 -15.54 -3.21 12.86
N ILE A 149 -14.37 -2.60 12.68
CA ILE A 149 -13.11 -3.35 12.74
C ILE A 149 -12.77 -3.79 14.16
N MET A 150 -13.11 -2.97 15.16
CA MET A 150 -12.85 -3.32 16.55
C MET A 150 -13.74 -4.44 17.06
N PHE A 151 -15.03 -4.42 16.72
CA PHE A 151 -16.02 -5.26 17.38
C PHE A 151 -16.78 -6.21 16.43
N GLY A 152 -16.51 -6.17 15.12
CA GLY A 152 -17.16 -7.02 14.12
C GLY A 152 -17.07 -8.52 14.42
N GLY A 153 -15.92 -8.99 14.91
CA GLY A 153 -15.72 -10.38 15.34
C GLY A 153 -16.43 -10.77 16.63
N LEU A 154 -17.06 -9.82 17.31
CA LEU A 154 -17.87 -10.04 18.51
C LEU A 154 -19.36 -9.82 18.25
N ALA A 155 -19.73 -9.58 16.99
CA ALA A 155 -21.10 -9.29 16.63
C ALA A 155 -22.01 -10.50 16.92
N THR A 156 -23.20 -10.22 17.42
CA THR A 156 -24.30 -11.18 17.54
C THR A 156 -25.43 -10.89 16.55
N SER A 157 -25.24 -9.87 15.73
CA SER A 157 -26.20 -9.42 14.72
C SER A 157 -26.25 -10.44 13.58
N ILE A 158 -27.45 -10.91 13.26
CA ILE A 158 -27.69 -11.78 12.10
C ILE A 158 -27.33 -10.99 10.83
N ASN A 159 -26.54 -11.59 9.93
CA ASN A 159 -26.05 -11.06 8.63
C ASN A 159 -24.74 -10.26 8.62
N VAL A 160 -23.88 -10.36 9.64
CA VAL A 160 -22.51 -9.88 9.48
C VAL A 160 -21.76 -10.82 8.51
N PRO A 161 -21.07 -10.31 7.46
CA PRO A 161 -20.28 -11.15 6.57
C PRO A 161 -19.20 -11.94 7.32
N ASP A 162 -19.02 -13.22 6.99
CA ASP A 162 -18.01 -14.11 7.62
C ASP A 162 -16.62 -13.49 7.68
N GLU A 163 -16.22 -12.76 6.62
CA GLU A 163 -14.92 -12.09 6.58
C GLU A 163 -14.76 -11.03 7.67
N ILE A 164 -15.83 -10.32 8.06
CA ILE A 164 -15.80 -9.40 9.20
C ILE A 164 -15.65 -10.19 10.50
N GLU A 165 -16.38 -11.29 10.66
CA GLU A 165 -16.28 -12.11 11.87
C GLU A 165 -14.85 -12.65 12.08
N GLU A 166 -14.23 -13.13 11.00
CA GLU A 166 -12.89 -13.72 11.01
C GLU A 166 -11.77 -12.69 11.20
N LYS A 167 -11.91 -11.48 10.64
CA LYS A 167 -10.82 -10.48 10.58
C LYS A 167 -10.93 -9.38 11.63
N CYS A 168 -12.13 -9.04 12.10
CA CYS A 168 -12.37 -7.93 13.04
C CYS A 168 -12.28 -8.39 14.50
N ILE A 169 -11.19 -9.05 14.86
CA ILE A 169 -11.05 -9.80 16.12
C ILE A 169 -10.38 -9.04 17.26
N ILE A 170 -9.92 -7.80 17.02
CA ILE A 170 -9.09 -7.07 18.00
C ILE A 170 -9.86 -6.79 19.30
N GLY A 171 -11.17 -6.58 19.23
CA GLY A 171 -12.04 -6.40 20.40
C GLY A 171 -11.99 -7.56 21.38
N ALA A 172 -11.85 -8.79 20.88
CA ALA A 172 -11.74 -9.99 21.72
C ALA A 172 -10.45 -10.01 22.56
N MET A 173 -9.42 -9.26 22.13
CA MET A 173 -8.12 -9.17 22.81
C MET A 173 -8.05 -8.01 23.80
N ILE A 174 -9.00 -7.07 23.75
CA ILE A 174 -9.01 -5.88 24.63
C ILE A 174 -9.22 -6.31 26.09
N GLY A 175 -8.24 -5.99 26.94
CA GLY A 175 -8.19 -6.44 28.33
C GLY A 175 -7.12 -7.49 28.61
N ASN A 176 -6.65 -8.19 27.57
CA ASN A 176 -5.48 -9.05 27.64
C ASN A 176 -4.31 -8.35 26.96
N ILE A 177 -3.60 -7.51 27.72
CA ILE A 177 -2.56 -6.66 27.14
C ILE A 177 -1.41 -7.45 26.50
N ARG A 178 -1.03 -8.59 27.07
CA ARG A 178 0.03 -9.43 26.53
C ARG A 178 -0.34 -9.99 25.16
N LEU A 179 -1.56 -10.54 25.05
CA LEU A 179 -2.08 -11.05 23.79
C LEU A 179 -2.16 -9.95 22.72
N LEU A 180 -2.66 -8.77 23.11
CA LEU A 180 -2.79 -7.64 22.21
C LEU A 180 -1.44 -7.15 21.67
N GLU A 181 -0.44 -6.97 22.54
CA GLU A 181 0.91 -6.55 22.15
C GLU A 181 1.59 -7.57 21.24
N GLU A 182 1.50 -8.86 21.57
CA GLU A 182 2.07 -9.94 20.76
C GLU A 182 1.41 -9.97 19.37
N TYR A 183 0.08 -9.90 19.32
CA TYR A 183 -0.68 -9.85 18.07
C TYR A 183 -0.23 -8.68 17.19
N ILE A 184 -0.20 -7.46 17.74
CA ILE A 184 0.17 -6.25 16.98
C ILE A 184 1.60 -6.37 16.45
N LYS A 185 2.55 -6.81 17.28
CA LYS A 185 3.95 -6.98 16.90
C LYS A 185 4.10 -7.99 15.76
N HIS A 186 3.44 -9.13 15.84
CA HIS A 186 3.49 -10.17 14.81
C HIS A 186 2.89 -9.67 13.49
N ARG A 187 1.75 -8.96 13.54
CA ARG A 187 1.11 -8.39 12.35
C ARG A 187 1.99 -7.34 11.68
N TYR A 188 2.68 -6.48 12.42
CA TYR A 188 3.60 -5.50 11.80
C TYR A 188 4.82 -6.15 11.17
N ILE A 189 5.37 -7.21 11.77
CA ILE A 189 6.44 -7.98 11.14
C ILE A 189 5.96 -8.63 9.84
N TRP A 190 4.77 -9.24 9.85
CA TRP A 190 4.20 -9.88 8.67
C TRP A 190 3.93 -8.85 7.55
N VAL A 191 3.30 -7.72 7.88
CA VAL A 191 3.03 -6.63 6.93
C VAL A 191 4.34 -6.01 6.44
N SER A 192 5.36 -5.88 7.28
CA SER A 192 6.68 -5.38 6.89
C SER A 192 7.32 -6.24 5.78
N LYS A 193 7.15 -7.56 5.83
CA LYS A 193 7.63 -8.47 4.78
C LYS A 193 6.89 -8.26 3.45
N ILE A 194 5.56 -8.11 3.49
CA ILE A 194 4.73 -7.89 2.30
C ILE A 194 4.98 -6.51 1.70
N THR A 195 4.97 -5.48 2.55
CA THR A 195 5.24 -4.10 2.15
C THR A 195 6.66 -3.94 1.64
N GLY A 196 7.64 -4.69 2.13
CA GLY A 196 8.99 -4.76 1.56
C GLY A 196 9.00 -5.18 0.08
N GLY A 197 8.21 -6.20 -0.29
CA GLY A 197 8.05 -6.62 -1.68
C GLY A 197 7.33 -5.59 -2.56
N ALA A 198 6.22 -5.05 -2.08
CA ALA A 198 5.48 -3.99 -2.77
C ALA A 198 6.31 -2.70 -2.93
N LYS A 199 7.09 -2.35 -1.91
CA LYS A 199 8.05 -1.24 -1.90
C LYS A 199 9.12 -1.46 -2.96
N SER A 200 9.73 -2.64 -3.04
CA SER A 200 10.74 -2.93 -4.08
C SER A 200 10.19 -2.72 -5.50
N ASN A 201 8.94 -3.15 -5.75
CA ASN A 201 8.27 -2.92 -7.04
C ASN A 201 7.98 -1.43 -7.30
N LYS A 202 7.41 -0.72 -6.31
CA LYS A 202 7.11 0.72 -6.41
C LYS A 202 8.38 1.54 -6.61
N MET A 203 9.49 1.16 -5.96
CA MET A 203 10.79 1.80 -6.14
C MET A 203 11.36 1.59 -7.54
N GLY A 204 11.18 0.39 -8.11
CA GLY A 204 11.52 0.13 -9.51
C GLY A 204 10.76 1.07 -10.45
N GLN A 205 9.46 1.27 -10.23
CA GLN A 205 8.64 2.19 -11.02
C GLN A 205 9.05 3.66 -10.83
N LEU A 206 9.32 4.10 -9.59
CA LEU A 206 9.80 5.46 -9.33
C LEU A 206 11.14 5.75 -10.00
N ALA A 207 12.07 4.78 -9.99
CA ALA A 207 13.35 4.91 -10.68
C ALA A 207 13.15 5.03 -12.21
N GLN A 208 12.25 4.24 -12.79
CA GLN A 208 11.89 4.32 -14.21
C GLN A 208 11.31 5.69 -14.56
N GLU A 209 10.39 6.22 -13.75
CA GLU A 209 9.79 7.54 -13.98
C GLU A 209 10.83 8.65 -13.89
N TYR A 210 11.69 8.61 -12.86
CA TYR A 210 12.75 9.61 -12.68
C TYR A 210 13.67 9.70 -13.90
N ILE A 211 14.13 8.54 -14.40
CA ILE A 211 14.97 8.50 -15.59
C ILE A 211 14.20 9.02 -16.81
N ARG A 212 12.93 8.63 -16.98
CA ARG A 212 12.10 9.09 -18.10
C ARG A 212 11.95 10.60 -18.10
N GLU A 213 11.67 11.22 -16.96
CA GLU A 213 11.52 12.67 -16.84
C GLU A 213 12.83 13.40 -17.12
N LYS A 214 13.98 12.89 -16.64
CA LYS A 214 15.29 13.45 -17.01
C LYS A 214 15.56 13.33 -18.52
N LEU A 215 15.25 12.18 -19.12
CA LEU A 215 15.41 11.97 -20.56
C LEU A 215 14.56 12.95 -21.38
N LYS A 216 13.31 13.19 -21.00
CA LYS A 216 12.45 14.20 -21.67
C LYS A 216 13.05 15.61 -21.60
N VAL A 217 13.69 15.97 -20.49
CA VAL A 217 14.34 17.27 -20.35
C VAL A 217 15.60 17.37 -21.22
N TYR A 218 16.44 16.33 -21.25
CA TYR A 218 17.69 16.35 -22.01
C TYR A 218 17.50 16.06 -23.51
N LEU A 219 16.43 15.37 -23.89
CA LEU A 219 16.11 14.96 -25.25
C LEU A 219 14.64 15.31 -25.57
N PRO A 220 14.30 16.61 -25.70
CA PRO A 220 12.91 17.07 -25.80
C PRO A 220 12.22 16.65 -27.11
N GLU A 221 12.97 16.40 -28.18
CA GLU A 221 12.44 15.97 -29.47
C GLU A 221 12.23 14.45 -29.56
N TRP A 222 12.63 13.70 -28.53
CA TRP A 222 12.51 12.24 -28.49
C TRP A 222 11.21 11.82 -27.81
N ASP A 223 10.58 10.76 -28.31
CA ASP A 223 9.37 10.18 -27.74
C ASP A 223 9.71 9.02 -26.79
N PHE A 224 9.19 9.10 -25.56
CA PHE A 224 9.36 8.10 -24.49
C PHE A 224 8.04 7.46 -24.02
N SER A 225 6.96 7.60 -24.81
CA SER A 225 5.62 7.11 -24.47
C SER A 225 5.42 5.62 -24.75
N ARG A 226 6.13 5.06 -25.73
CA ARG A 226 6.01 3.65 -26.10
C ARG A 226 6.75 2.74 -25.12
N LYS A 227 6.24 1.51 -24.96
CA LYS A 227 6.88 0.46 -24.14
C LYS A 227 7.55 -0.63 -24.95
N SER A 228 7.49 -0.56 -26.27
CA SER A 228 8.07 -1.54 -27.18
C SER A 228 8.64 -0.85 -28.41
N ILE A 229 9.70 -1.44 -28.95
CA ILE A 229 10.30 -1.01 -30.21
C ILE A 229 9.57 -1.73 -31.37
N PRO A 230 9.16 -1.03 -32.44
CA PRO A 230 8.52 -1.66 -33.59
C PRO A 230 9.36 -2.80 -34.18
N GLY A 231 8.71 -3.91 -34.55
CA GLY A 231 9.38 -5.06 -35.16
C GLY A 231 10.16 -5.97 -34.21
N ILE A 232 10.25 -5.64 -32.91
CA ILE A 232 10.99 -6.46 -31.92
C ILE A 232 10.05 -7.39 -31.18
N SER A 233 10.24 -8.70 -31.37
CA SER A 233 9.50 -9.75 -30.66
C SER A 233 10.41 -10.89 -30.22
N GLN A 234 10.14 -11.44 -29.04
CA GLN A 234 10.79 -12.66 -28.53
C GLN A 234 10.07 -13.96 -28.92
N ASN A 235 8.85 -13.87 -29.47
CA ASN A 235 7.97 -15.01 -29.78
C ASN A 235 7.51 -14.96 -31.25
N GLU A 236 8.45 -14.86 -32.19
CA GLU A 236 8.17 -14.92 -33.64
C GLU A 236 7.08 -13.93 -34.10
N GLY A 237 7.05 -12.73 -33.52
CA GLY A 237 6.12 -11.66 -33.92
C GLY A 237 4.76 -11.67 -33.21
N ARG A 238 4.44 -12.68 -32.38
CA ARG A 238 3.16 -12.76 -31.65
C ARG A 238 2.97 -11.65 -30.61
N THR A 239 4.06 -11.27 -29.94
CA THR A 239 4.05 -10.24 -28.91
C THR A 239 5.30 -9.38 -28.99
N LEU A 240 5.15 -8.06 -29.09
CA LEU A 240 6.28 -7.15 -29.08
C LEU A 240 6.98 -7.18 -27.71
N THR A 241 8.30 -7.14 -27.74
CA THR A 241 9.15 -7.11 -26.54
C THR A 241 8.98 -5.78 -25.82
N LYS A 242 8.65 -5.84 -24.53
CA LYS A 242 8.52 -4.66 -23.68
C LYS A 242 9.83 -4.33 -22.98
N PHE A 243 10.18 -3.05 -22.96
CA PHE A 243 11.29 -2.47 -22.22
C PHE A 243 10.76 -1.55 -21.10
N ASP A 244 11.59 -1.27 -20.09
CA ASP A 244 11.22 -0.35 -19.02
C ASP A 244 11.01 1.08 -19.55
N ILE A 245 11.88 1.54 -20.47
CA ILE A 245 11.75 2.78 -21.24
C ILE A 245 12.18 2.52 -22.69
N VAL A 246 11.48 3.11 -23.65
CA VAL A 246 11.88 3.14 -25.07
C VAL A 246 12.12 4.58 -25.48
N GLY A 247 13.29 4.86 -26.04
CA GLY A 247 13.60 6.13 -26.68
C GLY A 247 13.39 6.05 -28.19
N ILE A 248 12.44 6.83 -28.69
CA ILE A 248 12.15 6.96 -30.11
C ILE A 248 12.73 8.28 -30.59
N PRO A 249 13.66 8.26 -31.55
CA PRO A 249 14.25 9.47 -32.10
C PRO A 249 13.23 10.28 -32.92
N PRO A 250 13.53 11.57 -33.18
CA PRO A 250 12.68 12.42 -34.01
C PRO A 250 12.38 11.78 -35.36
N HIS A 251 11.17 12.01 -35.87
CA HIS A 251 10.67 11.44 -37.13
C HIS A 251 10.57 9.90 -37.17
N ASP A 252 10.64 9.21 -36.02
CA ASP A 252 10.51 7.74 -35.92
C ASP A 252 11.55 7.00 -36.79
N GLN A 253 12.77 7.54 -36.92
CA GLN A 253 13.85 6.97 -37.73
C GLN A 253 14.95 6.35 -36.88
N PRO A 254 15.35 5.08 -37.10
CA PRO A 254 16.35 4.40 -36.27
C PRO A 254 17.69 5.15 -36.16
N PRO A 255 18.47 4.96 -35.07
CA PRO A 255 18.35 3.86 -34.11
C PRO A 255 17.37 4.14 -32.96
N TYR A 256 16.51 3.16 -32.68
CA TYR A 256 15.71 3.10 -31.46
C TYR A 256 16.56 2.69 -30.26
N TRP A 257 16.11 3.07 -29.06
CA TRP A 257 16.81 2.72 -27.83
C TRP A 257 15.88 2.01 -26.86
N GLY A 258 16.24 0.78 -26.49
CA GLY A 258 15.65 0.10 -25.33
C GLY A 258 16.48 0.42 -24.09
N ILE A 259 15.83 0.80 -23.01
CA ILE A 259 16.49 1.13 -21.75
C ILE A 259 15.87 0.27 -20.65
N GLU A 260 16.73 -0.48 -19.95
CA GLU A 260 16.34 -1.35 -18.83
C GLU A 260 16.79 -0.73 -17.51
N VAL A 261 15.85 -0.44 -16.61
CA VAL A 261 16.18 0.20 -15.33
C VAL A 261 16.28 -0.87 -14.26
N SER A 262 17.51 -1.14 -13.83
CA SER A 262 17.77 -2.08 -12.73
C SER A 262 17.93 -1.33 -11.41
N PHE A 263 17.16 -1.74 -10.41
CA PHE A 263 17.18 -1.16 -9.06
C PHE A 263 17.48 -2.26 -8.04
N GLN A 264 18.30 -1.95 -7.04
CA GLN A 264 18.62 -2.86 -5.94
C GLN A 264 18.24 -2.22 -4.60
N PHE A 265 17.34 -2.86 -3.85
CA PHE A 265 17.07 -2.50 -2.45
C PHE A 265 17.56 -3.59 -1.48
N THR A 266 17.70 -4.86 -1.90
CA THR A 266 18.45 -5.92 -1.20
C THR A 266 18.59 -7.19 -2.05
N THR A 267 19.67 -7.93 -1.81
CA THR A 267 20.19 -9.17 -2.46
C THR A 267 20.60 -9.08 -3.93
N ASN A 268 21.73 -9.73 -4.26
CA ASN A 268 22.38 -9.66 -5.58
C ASN A 268 21.59 -10.36 -6.71
N SER A 269 20.65 -11.24 -6.35
CA SER A 269 19.92 -12.10 -7.28
C SER A 269 18.97 -11.35 -8.24
N VAL A 270 18.40 -10.20 -7.82
CA VAL A 270 17.49 -9.40 -8.67
C VAL A 270 18.26 -8.71 -9.81
N VAL A 271 19.45 -8.16 -9.50
CA VAL A 271 20.34 -7.52 -10.46
C VAL A 271 20.87 -8.56 -11.45
N GLU A 272 21.27 -9.72 -10.96
CA GLU A 272 21.75 -10.82 -11.80
C GLU A 272 20.66 -11.31 -12.77
N ARG A 273 19.41 -11.43 -12.31
CA ARG A 273 18.28 -11.80 -13.15
C ARG A 273 17.96 -10.74 -14.22
N LYS A 274 17.88 -9.45 -13.85
CA LYS A 274 17.65 -8.37 -14.83
C LYS A 274 18.82 -8.21 -15.81
N GLY A 275 20.05 -8.34 -15.33
CA GLY A 275 21.25 -8.32 -16.17
C GLY A 275 21.33 -9.51 -17.14
N LYS A 276 20.77 -10.68 -16.77
CA LYS A 276 20.61 -11.82 -17.68
C LYS A 276 19.54 -11.51 -18.75
N LEU A 277 18.35 -11.08 -18.35
CA LEU A 277 17.27 -10.68 -19.26
C LEU A 277 17.69 -9.59 -20.25
N ALA A 278 18.41 -8.57 -19.79
CA ALA A 278 18.87 -7.48 -20.63
C ALA A 278 20.00 -7.93 -21.58
N ARG A 279 20.82 -8.92 -21.19
CA ARG A 279 21.78 -9.55 -22.11
C ARG A 279 21.09 -10.30 -23.23
N ASP A 280 20.12 -11.14 -22.88
CA ASP A 280 19.35 -11.92 -23.84
C ASP A 280 18.62 -10.98 -24.83
N ARG A 281 18.10 -9.85 -24.34
CA ARG A 281 17.52 -8.78 -25.18
C ARG A 281 18.55 -8.08 -26.07
N ARG A 282 19.74 -7.78 -25.57
CA ARG A 282 20.82 -7.14 -26.35
C ARG A 282 21.26 -8.00 -27.52
N GLU A 283 21.32 -9.32 -27.34
CA GLU A 283 21.69 -10.25 -28.41
C GLU A 283 20.67 -10.26 -29.56
N ILE A 284 19.37 -10.11 -29.24
CA ILE A 284 18.30 -9.99 -30.24
C ILE A 284 18.38 -8.63 -30.97
N LEU A 285 18.60 -7.54 -30.23
CA LEU A 285 18.62 -6.18 -30.78
C LEU A 285 19.85 -5.91 -31.67
N ASN A 286 21.02 -6.45 -31.33
CA ASN A 286 22.24 -6.28 -32.12
C ASN A 286 22.13 -6.91 -33.52
N ARG A 287 21.31 -7.97 -33.67
CA ARG A 287 21.04 -8.60 -34.99
C ARG A 287 20.19 -7.71 -35.92
N GLN A 288 19.62 -6.62 -35.40
CA GLN A 288 18.73 -5.72 -36.12
C GLN A 288 19.23 -4.25 -36.09
N HIS A 289 20.51 -4.03 -35.76
CA HIS A 289 21.15 -2.70 -35.65
C HIS A 289 20.54 -1.74 -34.61
N ILE A 290 19.94 -2.28 -33.54
CA ILE A 290 19.32 -1.50 -32.45
C ILE A 290 20.20 -1.53 -31.20
N ARG A 291 20.34 -0.40 -30.50
CA ARG A 291 21.20 -0.28 -29.31
C ARG A 291 20.39 -0.43 -28.02
N LEU A 292 20.93 -1.22 -27.09
CA LEU A 292 20.39 -1.37 -25.73
C LEU A 292 21.32 -0.68 -24.74
N LEU A 293 20.76 0.20 -23.90
CA LEU A 293 21.44 0.75 -22.72
C LEU A 293 20.90 0.04 -21.47
N MET A 294 21.80 -0.28 -20.54
CA MET A 294 21.48 -0.86 -19.23
C MET A 294 22.09 0.01 -18.15
#